data_AF-Q5FMJ9-F1
#
_entry.id   AF-Q5FMJ9-F1
#
_cell.length_a   1.000
_cell.length_b   1.000
_cell.length_c   1.000
_cell.angle_alpha   90.00
_cell.angle_beta   90.00
_cell.angle_gamma   90.00
#
_symmetry.space_group_name_H-M   'P 1'
#
loop_
_entity.id
_entity.type
_entity.pdbx_description
1 polymer ?
#
loop_
_entity_poly.entity_id
_entity_poly.type
_entity_poly.pdbx_seq_one_letter_code
_entity_poly.pdbx_strand_id
1 'polypeptide(L)'
;MKKRLLTSIASAAMLTTVATPVVNNVMMTTAHSQKVSAATTDEQAAFLNKAAKQAVKAAKKYGTYPSVMIAQAILESGWGQSALATEANNLFGMKADDSWPGETYSAKTREEGTNGKSYYIVAKFRKYNSFEESFEDNGKKLREGVSWQPLRYKGTWLENANTYADATKSLTGTYATDSKYDSSLNSRITDHNLNQYDPIVSKTAKVYTVSKSGSVYNWPTDHSVASPVGTVKKGERVVATKTITYNDGSTRMYLEGKGWINGTSLGKGNSKSSEPITQAPKGATKVDKTLMHNAYVYDNKGTKIKGKMFKLNEEEDVKMISTYGTKTIKGKTYYRVGENEYIAAGNIDGTLKFLKRNSYVYNQYGNRDNSLKRKKNEQVATYGAAVTINGKKYYRIGIRQYIKKANFM
;
A
#
# COMPACT_ATOMS: atom_id res chain seq x y z
N MET A 1 -25.87 -26.50 7.17
CA MET A 1 -25.51 -25.15 6.69
C MET A 1 -24.14 -24.76 7.25
N LYS A 2 -23.19 -24.24 6.45
CA LYS A 2 -21.94 -23.68 6.98
C LYS A 2 -22.19 -22.26 7.47
N LYS A 3 -22.34 -22.06 8.79
CA LYS A 3 -22.36 -20.72 9.40
C LYS A 3 -21.03 -20.04 9.10
N ARG A 4 -21.02 -19.03 8.23
CA ARG A 4 -19.88 -18.11 8.11
C ARG A 4 -19.88 -17.26 9.37
N LEU A 5 -19.03 -17.59 10.35
CA LEU A 5 -18.67 -16.61 11.36
C LEU A 5 -17.97 -15.47 10.63
N LEU A 6 -18.69 -14.35 10.53
CA LEU A 6 -18.01 -13.07 10.44
C LEU A 6 -17.24 -12.92 11.75
N THR A 7 -15.94 -13.22 11.73
CA THR A 7 -15.00 -12.71 12.72
C THR A 7 -14.77 -11.21 12.44
N SER A 8 -15.88 -10.46 12.38
CA SER A 8 -15.89 -9.03 12.52
C SER A 8 -15.26 -8.71 13.87
N ILE A 9 -14.23 -7.88 13.82
CA ILE A 9 -13.87 -7.10 14.97
C ILE A 9 -15.09 -6.22 15.19
N ALA A 10 -15.83 -6.51 16.26
CA ALA A 10 -16.88 -5.60 16.67
C ALA A 10 -16.17 -4.31 17.03
N SER A 11 -16.45 -3.22 16.30
CA SER A 11 -16.06 -1.89 16.73
C SER A 11 -16.77 -1.64 18.05
N ALA A 12 -16.06 -1.96 19.13
CA ALA A 12 -16.58 -2.02 20.48
C ALA A 12 -16.72 -0.59 20.98
N ALA A 13 -17.78 0.08 20.53
CA ALA A 13 -18.26 1.35 21.05
C ALA A 13 -18.73 1.15 22.50
N MET A 14 -17.76 0.96 23.39
CA MET A 14 -17.94 1.01 24.84
C MET A 14 -18.31 2.44 25.19
N LEU A 15 -19.35 2.58 26.01
CA LEU A 15 -19.89 3.88 26.40
C LEU A 15 -18.91 4.61 27.31
N THR A 16 -18.08 5.47 26.73
CA THR A 16 -17.32 6.46 27.49
C THR A 16 -18.26 7.57 27.96
N THR A 17 -18.75 7.45 29.19
CA THR A 17 -19.58 8.48 29.85
C THR A 17 -18.71 9.68 30.24
N VAL A 18 -18.35 10.49 29.24
CA VAL A 18 -17.66 11.77 29.47
C VAL A 18 -18.66 12.79 30.03
N ALA A 19 -18.45 13.22 31.27
CA ALA A 19 -19.21 14.31 31.86
C ALA A 19 -18.78 15.64 31.22
N THR A 20 -19.71 16.34 30.57
CA THR A 20 -19.43 17.61 29.88
C THR A 20 -19.51 18.80 30.84
N PRO A 21 -18.45 19.58 31.03
CA PRO A 21 -18.55 20.88 31.68
C PRO A 21 -19.20 21.91 30.71
N VAL A 22 -20.33 22.46 31.14
CA VAL A 22 -20.93 23.72 30.66
C VAL A 22 -20.41 24.82 31.63
N VAL A 23 -20.08 26.07 31.32
CA VAL A 23 -20.45 27.09 30.29
C VAL A 23 -19.14 27.74 29.72
N ASN A 24 -19.03 28.81 28.90
CA ASN A 24 -19.93 29.85 28.36
C ASN A 24 -19.46 30.39 26.98
N ASN A 25 -20.21 31.31 26.38
CA ASN A 25 -19.87 32.07 25.17
C ASN A 25 -18.87 33.22 25.39
N VAL A 26 -17.97 33.46 24.41
CA VAL A 26 -17.41 34.78 24.06
C VAL A 26 -17.39 34.91 22.52
N MET A 27 -17.34 36.14 21.99
CA MET A 27 -17.74 36.51 20.62
C MET A 27 -16.77 36.12 19.49
N MET A 28 -17.33 36.03 18.27
CA MET A 28 -16.60 35.99 17.00
C MET A 28 -15.82 37.29 16.72
N THR A 29 -14.54 37.18 16.37
CA THR A 29 -13.82 38.17 15.53
C THR A 29 -12.99 37.44 14.48
N THR A 30 -12.79 38.07 13.32
CA THR A 30 -12.24 37.42 12.12
C THR A 30 -10.72 37.55 11.98
N ALA A 31 -9.97 36.44 12.08
CA ALA A 31 -8.60 36.35 11.57
C ALA A 31 -8.14 34.90 11.29
N HIS A 32 -7.42 34.73 10.18
CA HIS A 32 -6.44 33.67 9.86
C HIS A 32 -6.74 32.19 10.20
N SER A 33 -6.81 31.36 9.16
CA SER A 33 -6.79 29.88 9.25
C SER A 33 -5.40 29.35 9.65
N GLN A 34 -5.09 29.42 10.94
CA GLN A 34 -4.10 28.51 11.54
C GLN A 34 -4.75 27.14 11.78
N LYS A 35 -4.05 26.05 11.48
CA LYS A 35 -4.49 24.72 11.89
C LYS A 35 -4.34 24.60 13.40
N VAL A 36 -5.45 24.70 14.12
CA VAL A 36 -5.50 24.36 15.55
C VAL A 36 -5.27 22.86 15.69
N SER A 37 -4.04 22.47 16.05
CA SER A 37 -3.77 21.15 16.60
C SER A 37 -4.61 21.00 17.86
N ALA A 38 -5.35 19.89 17.99
CA ALA A 38 -6.06 19.62 19.24
C ALA A 38 -5.03 19.54 20.39
N ALA A 39 -5.26 20.33 21.45
CA ALA A 39 -4.44 20.24 22.66
C ALA A 39 -4.60 18.83 23.23
N THR A 40 -3.53 18.03 23.15
CA THR A 40 -3.50 16.66 23.66
C THR A 40 -3.34 16.73 25.17
N THR A 41 -4.22 16.09 25.94
CA THR A 41 -4.14 16.13 27.42
C THR A 41 -2.93 15.34 27.93
N ASP A 42 -2.53 15.56 29.19
CA ASP A 42 -1.38 14.85 29.77
C ASP A 42 -1.61 13.32 29.80
N GLU A 43 -2.85 12.86 30.00
CA GLU A 43 -3.20 11.43 29.92
C GLU A 43 -3.09 10.90 28.49
N GLN A 44 -3.56 11.68 27.51
CA GLN A 44 -3.45 11.33 26.09
C GLN A 44 -1.99 11.30 25.61
N ALA A 45 -1.16 12.23 26.09
CA ALA A 45 0.27 12.26 25.82
C ALA A 45 1.00 11.08 26.51
N ALA A 46 0.63 10.76 27.76
CA ALA A 46 1.16 9.59 28.47
C ALA A 46 0.75 8.27 27.80
N PHE A 47 -0.48 8.16 27.29
CA PHE A 47 -0.92 7.03 26.47
C PHE A 47 -0.14 6.97 25.16
N LEU A 48 -0.02 8.09 24.42
CA LEU A 48 0.67 8.17 23.14
C LEU A 48 2.14 7.74 23.27
N ASN A 49 2.85 8.18 24.31
CA ASN A 49 4.23 7.77 24.56
C ASN A 49 4.38 6.26 24.82
N LYS A 50 3.44 5.66 25.58
CA LYS A 50 3.40 4.20 25.80
C LYS A 50 3.07 3.45 24.50
N ALA A 51 2.06 3.91 23.76
CA ALA A 51 1.60 3.33 22.51
C ALA A 51 2.67 3.38 21.41
N ALA A 52 3.31 4.53 21.18
CA ALA A 52 4.32 4.71 20.15
C ALA A 52 5.52 3.77 20.33
N LYS A 53 6.01 3.59 21.57
CA LYS A 53 7.10 2.66 21.89
C LYS A 53 6.79 1.23 21.43
N GLN A 54 5.59 0.74 21.71
CA GLN A 54 5.20 -0.64 21.39
C GLN A 54 4.74 -0.80 19.93
N ALA A 55 4.10 0.23 19.35
CA ALA A 55 3.79 0.28 17.93
C ALA A 55 5.04 0.22 17.05
N VAL A 56 6.09 0.99 17.34
CA VAL A 56 7.36 0.94 16.60
C VAL A 56 8.01 -0.44 16.70
N LYS A 57 7.96 -1.09 17.88
CA LYS A 57 8.48 -2.45 18.10
C LYS A 57 7.71 -3.49 17.26
N ALA A 58 6.38 -3.54 17.39
CA ALA A 58 5.55 -4.53 16.71
C ALA A 58 5.48 -4.29 15.20
N ALA A 59 5.32 -3.05 14.74
CA ALA A 59 5.28 -2.71 13.31
C ALA A 59 6.59 -3.05 12.59
N LYS A 60 7.74 -2.82 13.25
CA LYS A 60 9.06 -3.25 12.73
C LYS A 60 9.20 -4.77 12.69
N LYS A 61 8.62 -5.48 13.67
CA LYS A 61 8.61 -6.95 13.69
C LYS A 61 7.73 -7.53 12.57
N TYR A 62 6.58 -6.93 12.31
CA TYR A 62 5.58 -7.45 11.36
C TYR A 62 5.51 -6.73 10.01
N GLY A 63 6.36 -5.73 9.76
CA GLY A 63 6.45 -5.02 8.48
C GLY A 63 5.18 -4.23 8.13
N THR A 64 4.65 -3.46 9.08
CA THR A 64 3.45 -2.61 8.95
C THR A 64 3.77 -1.16 9.34
N TYR A 65 2.78 -0.26 9.30
CA TYR A 65 2.94 1.14 9.69
C TYR A 65 2.73 1.37 11.21
N PRO A 66 3.72 1.91 11.95
CA PRO A 66 3.55 2.38 13.33
C PRO A 66 2.40 3.37 13.50
N SER A 67 2.25 4.35 12.61
CA SER A 67 1.19 5.38 12.70
C SER A 67 -0.21 4.78 12.69
N VAL A 68 -0.42 3.77 11.84
CA VAL A 68 -1.69 3.04 11.72
C VAL A 68 -1.97 2.23 13.00
N MET A 69 -0.97 1.54 13.56
CA MET A 69 -1.13 0.85 14.84
C MET A 69 -1.50 1.79 15.98
N ILE A 70 -0.86 2.96 16.09
CA ILE A 70 -1.15 3.95 17.13
C ILE A 70 -2.56 4.53 16.92
N ALA A 71 -2.93 4.88 15.69
CA ALA A 71 -4.27 5.38 15.37
C ALA A 71 -5.37 4.36 15.66
N GLN A 72 -5.14 3.08 15.37
CA GLN A 72 -6.04 1.99 15.74
C GLN A 72 -6.15 1.87 17.26
N ALA A 73 -5.01 1.87 17.99
CA ALA A 73 -5.02 1.81 19.45
C ALA A 73 -5.81 2.99 20.05
N ILE A 74 -5.58 4.23 19.59
CA ILE A 74 -6.33 5.42 20.05
C ILE A 74 -7.84 5.25 19.80
N LEU A 75 -8.23 4.79 18.60
CA LEU A 75 -9.63 4.68 18.17
C LEU A 75 -10.40 3.55 18.88
N GLU A 76 -9.82 2.34 18.95
CA GLU A 76 -10.50 1.15 19.47
C GLU A 76 -10.49 1.08 21.02
N SER A 77 -9.52 1.74 21.67
CA SER A 77 -9.43 1.77 23.15
C SER A 77 -9.93 3.07 23.79
N GLY A 78 -10.22 4.11 23.00
CA GLY A 78 -10.53 5.45 23.51
C GLY A 78 -9.37 6.00 24.35
N TRP A 79 -8.19 6.18 23.75
CA TRP A 79 -6.96 6.61 24.45
C TRP A 79 -6.56 5.72 25.65
N GLY A 80 -6.86 4.42 25.59
CA GLY A 80 -6.58 3.45 26.65
C GLY A 80 -7.55 3.50 27.83
N GLN A 81 -8.63 4.28 27.75
CA GLN A 81 -9.57 4.50 28.85
C GLN A 81 -10.76 3.52 28.86
N SER A 82 -10.95 2.70 27.82
CA SER A 82 -12.01 1.68 27.83
C SER A 82 -11.70 0.56 28.83
N ALA A 83 -12.74 -0.02 29.45
CA ALA A 83 -12.58 -1.13 30.40
C ALA A 83 -11.84 -2.34 29.79
N LEU A 84 -11.95 -2.55 28.47
CA LEU A 84 -11.20 -3.60 27.78
C LEU A 84 -9.69 -3.29 27.68
N ALA A 85 -9.31 -2.01 27.65
CA ALA A 85 -7.93 -1.57 27.72
C ALA A 85 -7.37 -1.59 29.15
N THR A 86 -8.13 -1.17 30.16
CA THR A 86 -7.67 -1.14 31.56
C THR A 86 -7.62 -2.54 32.19
N GLU A 87 -8.70 -3.31 32.10
CA GLU A 87 -8.84 -4.60 32.81
C GLU A 87 -8.17 -5.78 32.08
N ALA A 88 -7.89 -5.62 30.78
CA ALA A 88 -7.41 -6.71 29.93
C ALA A 88 -6.26 -6.34 28.98
N ASN A 89 -5.70 -5.12 29.09
CA ASN A 89 -4.64 -4.59 28.20
C ASN A 89 -4.98 -4.60 26.69
N ASN A 90 -6.24 -4.85 26.29
CA ASN A 90 -6.62 -5.15 24.92
C ASN A 90 -7.04 -3.88 24.17
N LEU A 91 -6.05 -3.24 23.54
CA LEU A 91 -6.19 -1.95 22.87
C LEU A 91 -6.93 -1.98 21.53
N PHE A 92 -7.28 -3.17 21.02
CA PHE A 92 -7.67 -3.36 19.62
C PHE A 92 -8.99 -4.12 19.41
N GLY A 93 -9.76 -4.34 20.49
CA GLY A 93 -11.03 -5.08 20.41
C GLY A 93 -10.87 -6.55 20.02
N MET A 94 -9.72 -7.17 20.30
CA MET A 94 -9.44 -8.53 19.84
C MET A 94 -10.30 -9.55 20.57
N LYS A 95 -11.31 -10.10 19.89
CA LYS A 95 -12.11 -11.23 20.36
C LYS A 95 -11.22 -12.47 20.57
N ALA A 96 -11.51 -13.23 21.61
CA ALA A 96 -10.94 -14.56 21.80
C ALA A 96 -11.80 -15.56 21.01
N ASP A 97 -11.12 -16.45 20.30
CA ASP A 97 -11.69 -17.58 19.57
C ASP A 97 -11.15 -18.88 20.18
N ASP A 98 -11.66 -20.04 19.74
CA ASP A 98 -11.32 -21.34 20.34
C ASP A 98 -9.83 -21.75 20.17
N SER A 99 -9.04 -20.98 19.40
CA SER A 99 -7.58 -21.16 19.27
C SER A 99 -6.75 -20.21 20.14
N TRP A 100 -7.37 -19.32 20.91
CA TRP A 100 -6.67 -18.42 21.84
C TRP A 100 -6.26 -19.16 23.13
N PRO A 101 -4.96 -19.27 23.45
CA PRO A 101 -4.47 -20.05 24.59
C PRO A 101 -4.34 -19.25 25.90
N GLY A 102 -4.51 -17.93 25.85
CA GLY A 102 -4.32 -17.03 26.99
C GLY A 102 -5.60 -16.77 27.79
N GLU A 103 -5.50 -15.90 28.80
CA GLU A 103 -6.66 -15.44 29.55
C GLU A 103 -7.70 -14.73 28.67
N THR A 104 -8.95 -14.65 29.14
CA THR A 104 -10.01 -13.90 28.44
C THR A 104 -10.77 -12.99 29.39
N TYR A 105 -11.23 -11.86 28.86
CA TYR A 105 -12.12 -10.92 29.53
C TYR A 105 -13.49 -10.94 28.84
N SER A 106 -14.56 -11.10 29.61
CA SER A 106 -15.93 -11.18 29.04
C SER A 106 -16.63 -9.83 29.18
N ALA A 107 -16.94 -9.19 28.06
CA ALA A 107 -17.52 -7.85 28.02
C ALA A 107 -18.78 -7.79 27.15
N LYS A 108 -19.69 -6.85 27.45
CA LYS A 108 -20.76 -6.48 26.52
C LYS A 108 -20.16 -5.73 25.33
N THR A 109 -20.53 -6.11 24.12
CA THR A 109 -20.11 -5.47 22.87
C THR A 109 -21.29 -5.23 21.94
N ARG A 110 -21.21 -4.18 21.12
CA ARG A 110 -22.18 -3.86 20.07
C ARG A 110 -21.82 -4.66 18.80
N GLU A 111 -22.72 -5.54 18.38
CA GLU A 111 -22.67 -6.19 17.07
C GLU A 111 -23.66 -5.50 16.11
N GLU A 112 -23.51 -5.78 14.81
CA GLU A 112 -24.39 -5.28 13.77
C GLU A 112 -24.93 -6.46 12.94
N GLY A 113 -26.25 -6.56 12.84
CA GLY A 113 -26.91 -7.62 12.09
C GLY A 113 -26.82 -7.40 10.58
N THR A 114 -27.12 -8.43 9.79
CA THR A 114 -27.13 -8.37 8.31
C THR A 114 -28.16 -7.41 7.71
N ASN A 115 -28.98 -6.76 8.55
CA ASN A 115 -29.97 -5.74 8.23
C ASN A 115 -29.56 -4.33 8.73
N GLY A 116 -28.31 -4.13 9.18
CA GLY A 116 -27.82 -2.88 9.75
C GLY A 116 -28.34 -2.54 11.14
N LYS A 117 -29.21 -3.35 11.74
CA LYS A 117 -29.67 -3.14 13.13
C LYS A 117 -28.60 -3.61 14.11
N SER A 118 -28.27 -2.74 15.06
CA SER A 118 -27.30 -3.05 16.11
C SER A 118 -27.96 -3.77 17.29
N TYR A 119 -27.21 -4.66 17.94
CA TYR A 119 -27.62 -5.34 19.17
C TYR A 119 -26.41 -5.60 20.06
N TYR A 120 -26.64 -5.90 21.34
CA TYR A 120 -25.57 -6.18 22.30
C TYR A 120 -25.50 -7.67 22.63
N ILE A 121 -24.29 -8.21 22.69
CA ILE A 121 -23.99 -9.55 23.22
C ILE A 121 -22.88 -9.45 24.28
N VAL A 122 -22.76 -10.47 25.12
CA VAL A 122 -21.50 -10.70 25.85
C VAL A 122 -20.58 -11.50 24.94
N ALA A 123 -19.35 -11.03 24.76
CA ALA A 123 -18.31 -11.70 23.98
C ALA A 123 -17.04 -11.88 24.82
N LYS A 124 -16.29 -12.95 24.55
CA LYS A 124 -14.95 -13.14 25.10
C LYS A 124 -13.94 -12.34 24.27
N PHE A 125 -13.13 -11.56 24.94
CA PHE A 125 -11.98 -10.86 24.38
C PHE A 125 -10.69 -11.45 24.93
N ARG A 126 -9.62 -11.36 24.14
CA ARG A 126 -8.26 -11.73 24.57
C ARG A 126 -7.85 -10.83 25.73
N LYS A 127 -7.26 -11.39 26.79
CA LYS A 127 -6.62 -10.63 27.87
C LYS A 127 -5.11 -10.81 27.76
N TYR A 128 -4.38 -9.71 27.90
CA TYR A 128 -2.93 -9.65 27.78
C TYR A 128 -2.32 -9.18 29.11
N ASN A 129 -1.07 -9.55 29.37
CA ASN A 129 -0.31 -9.10 30.54
C ASN A 129 0.15 -7.64 30.39
N SER A 130 0.23 -7.13 29.16
CA SER A 130 0.67 -5.76 28.87
C SER A 130 0.18 -5.25 27.51
N PHE A 131 0.24 -3.93 27.31
CA PHE A 131 0.05 -3.33 25.99
C PHE A 131 1.04 -3.86 24.94
N GLU A 132 2.24 -4.33 25.34
CA GLU A 132 3.22 -4.88 24.38
C GLU A 132 2.67 -6.10 23.65
N GLU A 133 2.10 -7.05 24.39
CA GLU A 133 1.45 -8.23 23.82
C GLU A 133 0.24 -7.87 22.95
N SER A 134 -0.49 -6.81 23.30
CA SER A 134 -1.63 -6.32 22.50
C SER A 134 -1.18 -5.72 21.16
N PHE A 135 -0.08 -4.96 21.13
CA PHE A 135 0.53 -4.45 19.90
C PHE A 135 1.16 -5.57 19.06
N GLU A 136 1.81 -6.55 19.71
CA GLU A 136 2.36 -7.75 19.08
C GLU A 136 1.27 -8.55 18.36
N ASP A 137 0.14 -8.84 19.02
CA ASP A 137 -0.99 -9.59 18.44
C ASP A 137 -1.72 -8.80 17.34
N ASN A 138 -1.79 -7.46 17.43
CA ASN A 138 -2.23 -6.62 16.32
C ASN A 138 -1.29 -6.75 15.11
N GLY A 139 0.02 -6.60 15.30
CA GLY A 139 1.01 -6.73 14.22
C GLY A 139 0.98 -8.11 13.58
N LYS A 140 0.90 -9.15 14.41
CA LYS A 140 0.74 -10.54 13.98
C LYS A 140 -0.51 -10.69 13.12
N LYS A 141 -1.66 -10.23 13.58
CA LYS A 141 -2.93 -10.29 12.81
C LYS A 141 -2.86 -9.51 11.50
N LEU A 142 -2.22 -8.33 11.47
CA LEU A 142 -2.06 -7.57 10.23
C LEU A 142 -1.13 -8.28 9.23
N ARG A 143 -0.11 -9.01 9.67
CA ARG A 143 0.84 -9.75 8.81
C ARG A 143 0.38 -11.16 8.43
N GLU A 144 -0.19 -11.92 9.35
CA GLU A 144 -0.62 -13.32 9.15
C GLU A 144 -2.11 -13.44 8.78
N GLY A 145 -2.88 -12.35 8.87
CA GLY A 145 -4.28 -12.29 8.48
C GLY A 145 -5.22 -12.96 9.47
N VAL A 146 -6.02 -13.89 8.97
CA VAL A 146 -6.88 -14.79 9.74
C VAL A 146 -6.79 -16.18 9.10
N SER A 147 -7.05 -17.24 9.86
CA SER A 147 -6.86 -18.64 9.40
C SER A 147 -7.54 -18.98 8.06
N TRP A 148 -8.71 -18.41 7.79
CA TRP A 148 -9.47 -18.60 6.55
C TRP A 148 -9.10 -17.62 5.42
N GLN A 149 -8.28 -16.60 5.69
CA GLN A 149 -7.77 -15.63 4.72
C GLN A 149 -6.44 -15.01 5.20
N PRO A 150 -5.29 -15.72 5.07
CA PRO A 150 -4.01 -15.24 5.60
C PRO A 150 -3.51 -13.93 4.97
N LEU A 151 -3.97 -13.61 3.75
CA LEU A 151 -3.63 -12.38 3.04
C LEU A 151 -4.67 -11.25 3.25
N ARG A 152 -5.60 -11.37 4.22
CA ARG A 152 -6.74 -10.45 4.41
C ARG A 152 -6.32 -8.99 4.51
N TYR A 153 -5.26 -8.71 5.28
CA TYR A 153 -4.80 -7.35 5.56
C TYR A 153 -3.56 -6.96 4.73
N LYS A 154 -3.27 -7.65 3.61
CA LYS A 154 -2.01 -7.42 2.85
C LYS A 154 -1.78 -5.99 2.35
N GLY A 155 -2.83 -5.16 2.31
CA GLY A 155 -2.73 -3.75 1.98
C GLY A 155 -2.14 -2.85 3.08
N THR A 156 -1.96 -3.35 4.31
CA THR A 156 -1.32 -2.60 5.42
C THR A 156 0.20 -2.76 5.49
N TRP A 157 0.75 -3.63 4.63
CA TRP A 157 2.16 -4.02 4.65
C TRP A 157 3.04 -2.95 3.98
N LEU A 158 4.20 -2.64 4.58
CA LEU A 158 5.13 -1.59 4.11
C LEU A 158 5.64 -1.78 2.67
N GLU A 159 5.62 -3.01 2.16
CA GLU A 159 6.04 -3.33 0.81
C GLU A 159 4.94 -3.14 -0.26
N ASN A 160 3.67 -3.05 0.16
CA ASN A 160 2.46 -3.02 -0.67
C ASN A 160 1.76 -1.65 -0.66
N ALA A 161 1.60 -1.05 0.52
CA ALA A 161 1.18 0.35 0.66
C ALA A 161 2.35 1.30 0.38
N ASN A 162 2.05 2.51 -0.10
CA ASN A 162 3.05 3.57 -0.31
C ASN A 162 3.00 4.59 0.83
N THR A 163 1.85 4.70 1.48
CA THR A 163 1.51 5.66 2.54
C THR A 163 0.68 4.97 3.61
N TYR A 164 0.61 5.55 4.81
CA TYR A 164 -0.35 5.10 5.82
C TYR A 164 -1.80 5.17 5.29
N ALA A 165 -2.12 6.11 4.39
CA ALA A 165 -3.45 6.27 3.82
C ALA A 165 -3.86 5.09 2.90
N ASP A 166 -2.91 4.47 2.19
CA ASP A 166 -3.16 3.22 1.46
C ASP A 166 -3.49 2.07 2.43
N ALA A 167 -2.81 2.04 3.58
CA ALA A 167 -2.99 1.03 4.62
C ALA A 167 -4.32 1.20 5.37
N THR A 168 -4.68 2.40 5.80
CA THR A 168 -5.97 2.68 6.47
C THR A 168 -7.15 2.45 5.54
N LYS A 169 -7.04 2.83 4.26
CA LYS A 169 -8.02 2.49 3.22
C LYS A 169 -8.20 0.99 3.06
N SER A 170 -7.11 0.23 3.16
CA SER A 170 -7.14 -1.25 3.11
C SER A 170 -7.77 -1.91 4.34
N LEU A 171 -7.88 -1.20 5.47
CA LEU A 171 -8.56 -1.66 6.69
C LEU A 171 -10.10 -1.45 6.63
N THR A 172 -10.58 -0.51 5.82
CA THR A 172 -12.02 -0.22 5.68
C THR A 172 -12.75 -1.39 5.02
N GLY A 173 -13.80 -1.90 5.68
CA GLY A 173 -14.54 -3.09 5.25
C GLY A 173 -13.78 -4.42 5.44
N THR A 174 -12.53 -4.40 5.91
CA THR A 174 -11.73 -5.61 6.17
C THR A 174 -11.48 -5.84 7.67
N TYR A 175 -11.18 -4.77 8.41
CA TYR A 175 -10.93 -4.76 9.86
C TYR A 175 -12.23 -4.42 10.60
N ALA A 176 -12.79 -3.24 10.30
CA ALA A 176 -14.09 -2.76 10.78
C ALA A 176 -15.13 -2.73 9.64
N THR A 177 -16.41 -2.75 10.00
CA THR A 177 -17.53 -2.56 9.05
C THR A 177 -17.83 -1.09 8.74
N ASP A 178 -17.31 -0.14 9.52
CA ASP A 178 -17.50 1.29 9.30
C ASP A 178 -16.89 1.74 7.96
N SER A 179 -17.74 2.28 7.10
CA SER A 179 -17.40 2.94 5.83
C SER A 179 -16.41 4.12 5.94
N LYS A 180 -16.23 4.71 7.13
CA LYS A 180 -15.36 5.87 7.39
C LYS A 180 -14.10 5.51 8.19
N TYR A 181 -13.82 4.22 8.39
CA TYR A 181 -12.72 3.76 9.24
C TYR A 181 -11.35 4.33 8.81
N ASP A 182 -11.08 4.39 7.50
CA ASP A 182 -9.87 5.00 6.96
C ASP A 182 -9.73 6.48 7.34
N SER A 183 -10.81 7.22 7.22
CA SER A 183 -10.92 8.66 7.44
C SER A 183 -10.78 8.98 8.93
N SER A 184 -11.35 8.15 9.80
CA SER A 184 -11.13 8.19 11.24
C SER A 184 -9.66 7.98 11.59
N LEU A 185 -9.01 6.92 11.08
CA LEU A 185 -7.60 6.67 11.35
C LEU A 185 -6.69 7.78 10.80
N ASN A 186 -6.94 8.25 9.56
CA ASN A 186 -6.17 9.32 8.91
C ASN A 186 -6.27 10.66 9.65
N SER A 187 -7.40 10.95 10.31
CA SER A 187 -7.52 12.05 11.28
C SER A 187 -6.47 11.87 12.38
N ARG A 188 -6.51 10.80 13.17
CA ARG A 188 -5.59 10.62 14.33
C ARG A 188 -4.12 10.66 13.90
N ILE A 189 -3.79 10.13 12.72
CA ILE A 189 -2.44 10.20 12.15
C ILE A 189 -2.01 11.64 11.86
N THR A 190 -2.90 12.46 11.30
CA THR A 190 -2.64 13.87 10.99
C THR A 190 -2.64 14.74 12.24
N ASP A 191 -3.67 14.60 13.07
CA ASP A 191 -3.98 15.46 14.22
C ASP A 191 -2.93 15.33 15.34
N HIS A 192 -2.24 14.18 15.43
CA HIS A 192 -1.16 13.92 16.38
C HIS A 192 0.20 13.62 15.70
N ASN A 193 0.34 13.93 14.39
CA ASN A 193 1.57 13.73 13.60
C ASN A 193 2.18 12.31 13.75
N LEU A 194 1.35 11.26 13.77
CA LEU A 194 1.79 9.88 14.09
C LEU A 194 2.71 9.30 13.01
N ASN A 195 2.68 9.85 11.79
CA ASN A 195 3.60 9.51 10.72
C ASN A 195 5.08 9.86 11.04
N GLN A 196 5.37 10.59 12.11
CA GLN A 196 6.75 10.77 12.60
C GLN A 196 7.40 9.45 13.06
N TYR A 197 6.60 8.44 13.40
CA TYR A 197 7.07 7.11 13.80
C TYR A 197 7.24 6.15 12.62
N ASP A 198 6.75 6.49 11.43
CA ASP A 198 6.75 5.60 10.26
C ASP A 198 8.12 5.50 9.58
N PRO A 199 8.53 4.30 9.13
CA PRO A 199 9.80 4.13 8.44
C PRO A 199 9.78 4.71 7.02
N ILE A 200 10.90 5.30 6.61
CA ILE A 200 11.06 5.90 5.28
C ILE A 200 11.25 4.78 4.24
N VAL A 201 10.31 4.66 3.29
CA VAL A 201 10.36 3.67 2.20
C VAL A 201 10.95 4.29 0.93
N SER A 202 12.23 4.03 0.67
CA SER A 202 12.90 4.39 -0.58
C SER A 202 12.70 3.31 -1.65
N LYS A 203 12.46 3.74 -2.89
CA LYS A 203 12.42 2.89 -4.09
C LYS A 203 13.60 3.17 -5.05
N THR A 204 14.68 3.76 -4.52
CA THR A 204 15.88 4.11 -5.29
C THR A 204 16.81 2.91 -5.38
N ALA A 205 16.97 2.35 -6.59
CA ALA A 205 17.87 1.23 -6.83
C ALA A 205 19.33 1.59 -6.49
N LYS A 206 20.01 0.71 -5.74
CA LYS A 206 21.42 0.85 -5.34
C LYS A 206 22.13 -0.49 -5.44
N VAL A 207 23.39 -0.46 -5.91
CA VAL A 207 24.23 -1.65 -6.02
C VAL A 207 25.05 -1.81 -4.74
N TYR A 208 25.08 -3.03 -4.21
CA TYR A 208 25.83 -3.39 -3.02
C TYR A 208 26.71 -4.62 -3.29
N THR A 209 27.84 -4.69 -2.59
CA THR A 209 28.54 -5.96 -2.35
C THR A 209 28.10 -6.48 -0.99
N VAL A 210 27.71 -7.75 -0.91
CA VAL A 210 27.31 -8.42 0.34
C VAL A 210 28.53 -8.53 1.26
N SER A 211 28.45 -7.95 2.47
CA SER A 211 29.54 -7.94 3.45
C SER A 211 29.56 -9.20 4.32
N LYS A 212 28.39 -9.78 4.57
CA LYS A 212 28.17 -10.99 5.37
C LYS A 212 27.16 -11.90 4.67
N SER A 213 27.54 -13.17 4.43
CA SER A 213 26.61 -14.19 3.92
C SER A 213 25.41 -14.35 4.85
N GLY A 214 24.23 -14.64 4.30
CA GLY A 214 23.03 -14.82 5.11
C GLY A 214 21.77 -15.12 4.30
N SER A 215 20.68 -15.38 5.02
CA SER A 215 19.36 -15.67 4.46
C SER A 215 18.68 -14.42 3.88
N VAL A 216 17.80 -14.65 2.90
CA VAL A 216 16.83 -13.67 2.40
C VAL A 216 15.40 -14.19 2.60
N TYR A 217 14.44 -13.28 2.69
CA TYR A 217 13.06 -13.53 3.19
C TYR A 217 12.00 -12.94 2.27
N ASN A 218 10.77 -13.48 2.27
CA ASN A 218 9.68 -12.96 1.43
C ASN A 218 9.22 -11.55 1.80
N TRP A 219 9.34 -11.16 3.07
CA TRP A 219 8.72 -9.95 3.63
C TRP A 219 9.74 -9.09 4.43
N PRO A 220 9.53 -7.78 4.60
CA PRO A 220 10.42 -6.88 5.35
C PRO A 220 10.26 -6.98 6.88
N THR A 221 9.80 -8.13 7.38
CA THR A 221 9.55 -8.39 8.81
C THR A 221 10.85 -8.48 9.59
N ASP A 222 10.77 -8.75 10.90
CA ASP A 222 11.87 -9.42 11.57
C ASP A 222 12.02 -10.88 11.11
N HIS A 223 13.26 -11.36 11.12
CA HIS A 223 13.63 -12.69 10.67
C HIS A 223 13.23 -13.77 11.70
N SER A 224 12.88 -13.37 12.93
CA SER A 224 12.28 -14.26 13.93
C SER A 224 10.83 -14.67 13.61
N VAL A 225 10.13 -13.97 12.70
CA VAL A 225 8.73 -14.25 12.31
C VAL A 225 8.56 -14.61 10.83
N ALA A 226 9.65 -14.95 10.13
CA ALA A 226 9.60 -15.36 8.72
C ALA A 226 10.63 -16.45 8.42
N SER A 227 10.22 -17.47 7.67
CA SER A 227 11.15 -18.49 7.14
C SER A 227 12.05 -17.90 6.05
N PRO A 228 13.34 -18.29 5.98
CA PRO A 228 14.19 -18.04 4.84
C PRO A 228 13.61 -18.60 3.53
N VAL A 229 13.82 -17.89 2.42
CA VAL A 229 13.44 -18.33 1.05
C VAL A 229 14.62 -18.41 0.08
N GLY A 230 15.82 -18.06 0.56
CA GLY A 230 17.07 -18.15 -0.20
C GLY A 230 18.25 -17.64 0.62
N THR A 231 19.41 -17.51 -0.02
CA THR A 231 20.62 -16.95 0.61
C THR A 231 21.38 -16.00 -0.33
N VAL A 232 22.28 -15.21 0.27
CA VAL A 232 23.35 -14.47 -0.41
C VAL A 232 24.71 -14.81 0.19
N LYS A 233 25.77 -14.71 -0.61
CA LYS A 233 27.16 -15.02 -0.22
C LYS A 233 27.98 -13.73 -0.08
N LYS A 234 28.89 -13.67 0.91
CA LYS A 234 29.88 -12.59 1.04
C LYS A 234 30.65 -12.40 -0.28
N GLY A 235 30.78 -11.16 -0.73
CA GLY A 235 31.40 -10.79 -2.01
C GLY A 235 30.44 -10.78 -3.21
N GLU A 236 29.22 -11.31 -3.07
CA GLU A 236 28.20 -11.26 -4.13
C GLU A 236 27.76 -9.82 -4.41
N ARG A 237 27.62 -9.47 -5.70
CA ARG A 237 27.03 -8.19 -6.13
C ARG A 237 25.52 -8.33 -6.21
N VAL A 238 24.78 -7.44 -5.55
CA VAL A 238 23.31 -7.45 -5.49
C VAL A 238 22.76 -6.04 -5.72
N VAL A 239 21.55 -5.96 -6.30
CA VAL A 239 20.81 -4.71 -6.48
C VAL A 239 19.69 -4.66 -5.45
N ALA A 240 19.74 -3.69 -4.54
CA ALA A 240 18.61 -3.38 -3.66
C ALA A 240 17.70 -2.37 -4.35
N THR A 241 16.42 -2.71 -4.58
CA THR A 241 15.46 -1.86 -5.31
C THR A 241 14.37 -1.25 -4.43
N LYS A 242 14.20 -1.76 -3.20
CA LYS A 242 13.50 -1.07 -2.10
C LYS A 242 14.39 -1.05 -0.85
N THR A 243 14.36 0.04 -0.10
CA THR A 243 14.97 0.16 1.23
C THR A 243 13.96 0.78 2.18
N ILE A 244 13.67 0.09 3.28
CA ILE A 244 12.88 0.59 4.40
C ILE A 244 13.88 0.98 5.50
N THR A 245 13.86 2.25 5.91
CA THR A 245 14.72 2.78 6.99
C THR A 245 13.86 3.14 8.20
N TYR A 246 14.12 2.50 9.34
CA TYR A 246 13.44 2.78 10.61
C TYR A 246 14.12 3.94 11.36
N ASN A 247 13.43 4.54 12.33
CA ASN A 247 13.91 5.71 13.07
C ASN A 247 15.18 5.43 13.91
N ASP A 248 15.50 4.17 14.20
CA ASP A 248 16.75 3.72 14.82
C ASP A 248 17.92 3.57 13.82
N GLY A 249 17.75 4.02 12.58
CA GLY A 249 18.72 3.90 11.49
C GLY A 249 18.85 2.49 10.90
N SER A 250 18.20 1.48 11.48
CA SER A 250 18.23 0.12 10.94
C SER A 250 17.42 0.01 9.65
N THR A 251 17.80 -0.94 8.79
CA THR A 251 17.24 -1.05 7.44
C THR A 251 16.88 -2.47 7.04
N ARG A 252 15.79 -2.60 6.29
CA ARG A 252 15.44 -3.79 5.49
C ARG A 252 15.54 -3.42 4.01
N MET A 253 16.18 -4.26 3.21
CA MET A 253 16.41 -3.99 1.79
C MET A 253 15.92 -5.16 0.93
N TYR A 254 15.13 -4.89 -0.10
CA TYR A 254 14.66 -5.89 -1.06
C TYR A 254 15.69 -6.03 -2.17
N LEU A 255 16.31 -7.20 -2.25
CA LEU A 255 17.24 -7.58 -3.31
C LEU A 255 16.48 -8.14 -4.51
N GLU A 256 16.73 -7.58 -5.68
CA GLU A 256 16.07 -7.95 -6.93
C GLU A 256 16.24 -9.44 -7.24
N GLY A 257 15.11 -10.13 -7.48
CA GLY A 257 15.09 -11.57 -7.75
C GLY A 257 15.45 -12.48 -6.56
N LYS A 258 15.61 -11.94 -5.35
CA LYS A 258 16.10 -12.68 -4.17
C LYS A 258 15.23 -12.55 -2.91
N GLY A 259 14.72 -11.35 -2.61
CA GLY A 259 13.94 -11.10 -1.39
C GLY A 259 14.60 -10.12 -0.42
N TRP A 260 14.01 -9.98 0.76
CA TRP A 260 14.42 -9.02 1.79
C TRP A 260 15.62 -9.49 2.62
N ILE A 261 16.47 -8.54 3.02
CA ILE A 261 17.61 -8.75 3.92
C ILE A 261 17.75 -7.57 4.90
N ASN A 262 18.46 -7.81 6.00
CA ASN A 262 18.99 -6.75 6.85
C ASN A 262 20.05 -5.95 6.09
N GLY A 263 19.94 -4.62 6.08
CA GLY A 263 20.93 -3.75 5.42
C GLY A 263 22.35 -3.88 6.00
N THR A 264 22.47 -4.33 7.25
CA THR A 264 23.75 -4.63 7.91
C THR A 264 24.49 -5.84 7.33
N SER A 265 23.84 -6.69 6.52
CA SER A 265 24.50 -7.77 5.76
C SER A 265 25.14 -7.27 4.45
N LEU A 266 24.96 -6.00 4.10
CA LEU A 266 25.53 -5.37 2.91
C LEU A 266 26.69 -4.45 3.31
N GLY A 267 27.64 -4.23 2.40
CA GLY A 267 28.74 -3.28 2.61
C GLY A 267 28.28 -1.82 2.53
N LYS A 268 29.21 -0.86 2.71
CA LYS A 268 28.95 0.54 2.38
C LYS A 268 28.53 0.62 0.90
N GLY A 269 27.28 1.03 0.66
CA GLY A 269 26.71 1.10 -0.68
C GLY A 269 27.40 2.18 -1.50
N ASN A 270 28.25 1.77 -2.44
CA ASN A 270 28.89 2.69 -3.37
C ASN A 270 27.85 3.26 -4.34
N SER A 271 27.72 4.58 -4.41
CA SER A 271 26.88 5.28 -5.40
C SER A 271 27.34 5.10 -6.85
N LYS A 272 28.35 4.25 -7.12
CA LYS A 272 28.73 3.79 -8.45
C LYS A 272 27.72 2.77 -8.97
N SER A 273 26.61 3.27 -9.50
CA SER A 273 25.61 2.50 -10.23
C SER A 273 26.20 1.88 -11.50
N SER A 274 26.24 0.56 -11.57
CA SER A 274 26.48 -0.18 -12.82
C SER A 274 25.76 -1.54 -12.75
N GLU A 275 24.75 -1.83 -13.60
CA GLU A 275 24.05 -1.06 -14.65
C GLU A 275 22.59 -1.61 -14.75
N PRO A 276 21.63 -1.00 -15.50
CA PRO A 276 21.72 0.18 -16.38
C PRO A 276 21.31 1.49 -15.69
N ILE A 277 21.82 2.62 -16.20
CA ILE A 277 21.65 3.94 -15.58
C ILE A 277 20.30 4.56 -15.98
N THR A 278 19.27 4.39 -15.14
CA THR A 278 17.95 5.04 -15.30
C THR A 278 17.93 6.49 -14.81
N GLN A 279 19.01 7.26 -15.00
CA GLN A 279 19.03 8.69 -14.68
C GLN A 279 18.67 9.57 -15.89
N ALA A 280 17.76 10.50 -15.65
CA ALA A 280 17.49 11.61 -16.55
C ALA A 280 18.59 12.69 -16.45
N PRO A 281 18.58 13.73 -17.30
CA PRO A 281 19.49 14.86 -17.13
C PRO A 281 19.34 15.47 -15.75
N LYS A 282 20.46 15.93 -15.18
CA LYS A 282 20.50 16.66 -13.91
C LYS A 282 19.55 17.86 -13.99
N GLY A 283 18.44 17.83 -13.24
CA GLY A 283 17.38 18.85 -13.25
C GLY A 283 16.07 18.48 -13.98
N ALA A 284 15.97 17.32 -14.63
CA ALA A 284 14.73 16.92 -15.30
C ALA A 284 13.66 16.39 -14.32
N THR A 285 12.49 17.04 -14.29
CA THR A 285 11.34 16.64 -13.46
C THR A 285 10.85 15.23 -13.79
N LYS A 286 10.73 14.38 -12.75
CA LYS A 286 10.13 13.04 -12.89
C LYS A 286 8.60 13.14 -12.92
N VAL A 287 7.98 12.49 -13.90
CA VAL A 287 6.53 12.27 -13.97
C VAL A 287 6.26 10.78 -14.19
N ASP A 288 5.57 10.12 -13.25
CA ASP A 288 5.14 8.73 -13.43
C ASP A 288 3.88 8.68 -14.31
N LYS A 289 3.94 7.86 -15.38
CA LYS A 289 2.86 7.68 -16.37
C LYS A 289 2.51 6.21 -16.56
N THR A 290 1.24 5.92 -16.83
CA THR A 290 0.77 4.55 -17.07
C THR A 290 1.24 4.02 -18.43
N LEU A 291 1.84 2.84 -18.44
CA LEU A 291 2.11 2.09 -19.68
C LEU A 291 0.81 1.45 -20.17
N MET A 292 0.42 1.78 -21.40
CA MET A 292 -0.84 1.33 -22.00
C MET A 292 -0.62 0.30 -23.12
N HIS A 293 0.63 0.08 -23.58
CA HIS A 293 1.03 -1.00 -24.47
C HIS A 293 2.49 -1.39 -24.24
N ASN A 294 2.87 -2.65 -24.55
CA ASN A 294 4.27 -3.11 -24.54
C ASN A 294 5.18 -2.15 -25.33
N ALA A 295 6.27 -1.69 -24.71
CA ALA A 295 7.15 -0.66 -25.28
C ALA A 295 8.61 -1.14 -25.37
N TYR A 296 9.15 -1.21 -26.59
CA TYR A 296 10.60 -1.33 -26.80
C TYR A 296 11.30 -0.03 -26.38
N VAL A 297 12.53 -0.16 -25.87
CA VAL A 297 13.39 1.00 -25.57
C VAL A 297 14.30 1.30 -26.76
N TYR A 298 14.53 2.58 -27.00
CA TYR A 298 15.30 3.13 -28.12
C TYR A 298 16.39 4.07 -27.60
N ASP A 299 17.46 4.22 -28.38
CA ASP A 299 18.53 5.21 -28.15
C ASP A 299 18.16 6.62 -28.64
N ASN A 300 19.03 7.61 -28.43
CA ASN A 300 18.85 8.98 -28.92
C ASN A 300 18.83 9.15 -30.46
N LYS A 301 19.24 8.12 -31.24
CA LYS A 301 19.19 8.03 -32.71
C LYS A 301 17.92 7.28 -33.19
N GLY A 302 17.11 6.74 -32.28
CA GLY A 302 15.93 5.93 -32.59
C GLY A 302 16.26 4.48 -32.96
N THR A 303 17.46 3.99 -32.67
CA THR A 303 17.85 2.58 -32.77
C THR A 303 17.20 1.81 -31.62
N LYS A 304 16.62 0.64 -31.89
CA LYS A 304 16.03 -0.20 -30.85
C LYS A 304 17.14 -0.89 -30.04
N ILE A 305 17.12 -0.72 -28.71
CA ILE A 305 18.07 -1.39 -27.82
C ILE A 305 17.72 -2.89 -27.76
N LYS A 306 18.69 -3.77 -28.06
CA LYS A 306 18.48 -5.22 -28.09
C LYS A 306 18.13 -5.73 -26.69
N GLY A 307 17.14 -6.62 -26.59
CA GLY A 307 16.63 -7.17 -25.32
C GLY A 307 15.77 -6.22 -24.47
N LYS A 308 16.00 -4.90 -24.50
CA LYS A 308 15.35 -3.97 -23.57
C LYS A 308 13.93 -3.55 -23.99
N MET A 309 12.94 -3.93 -23.18
CA MET A 309 11.55 -3.51 -23.34
C MET A 309 10.78 -3.53 -22.02
N PHE A 310 9.79 -2.65 -21.90
CA PHE A 310 8.77 -2.76 -20.85
C PHE A 310 7.62 -3.62 -21.37
N LYS A 311 7.44 -4.79 -20.73
CA LYS A 311 6.25 -5.64 -20.90
C LYS A 311 5.20 -5.28 -19.84
N LEU A 312 3.95 -5.21 -20.26
CA LEU A 312 2.81 -5.39 -19.38
C LEU A 312 2.77 -6.87 -18.95
N ASN A 313 2.58 -7.14 -17.66
CA ASN A 313 2.09 -8.44 -17.23
C ASN A 313 0.54 -8.43 -17.31
N GLU A 314 -0.09 -9.58 -17.50
CA GLU A 314 -1.57 -9.67 -17.52
C GLU A 314 -2.17 -9.68 -16.10
N GLU A 315 -1.36 -10.10 -15.12
CA GLU A 315 -1.66 -10.10 -13.68
C GLU A 315 -1.49 -8.72 -13.02
N GLU A 316 -0.65 -7.83 -13.59
CA GLU A 316 -0.51 -6.45 -13.13
C GLU A 316 -1.68 -5.60 -13.66
N ASP A 317 -2.53 -5.09 -12.77
CA ASP A 317 -3.67 -4.24 -13.18
C ASP A 317 -3.23 -2.94 -13.85
N VAL A 318 -2.12 -2.34 -13.39
CA VAL A 318 -1.53 -1.10 -13.90
C VAL A 318 -0.01 -1.17 -13.81
N LYS A 319 0.70 -0.86 -14.91
CA LYS A 319 2.16 -0.70 -14.90
C LYS A 319 2.54 0.77 -15.07
N MET A 320 3.22 1.34 -14.08
CA MET A 320 3.70 2.73 -14.13
C MET A 320 5.15 2.79 -14.62
N ILE A 321 5.49 3.87 -15.34
CA ILE A 321 6.82 4.16 -15.88
C ILE A 321 7.20 5.58 -15.48
N SER A 322 8.39 5.75 -14.89
CA SER A 322 8.96 7.08 -14.65
C SER A 322 9.44 7.69 -15.96
N THR A 323 8.89 8.86 -16.29
CA THR A 323 9.23 9.63 -17.49
C THR A 323 9.83 10.98 -17.12
N TYR A 324 10.67 11.52 -18.00
CA TYR A 324 11.50 12.70 -17.73
C TYR A 324 11.49 13.65 -18.93
N GLY A 325 10.32 14.19 -19.23
CA GLY A 325 10.06 14.96 -20.44
C GLY A 325 10.02 14.10 -21.72
N THR A 326 9.79 14.78 -22.83
CA THR A 326 9.68 14.18 -24.18
C THR A 326 10.84 14.57 -25.08
N LYS A 327 11.16 13.72 -26.05
CA LYS A 327 12.05 14.02 -27.17
C LYS A 327 11.43 13.56 -28.49
N THR A 328 11.49 14.41 -29.50
CA THR A 328 11.19 14.01 -30.88
C THR A 328 12.40 13.34 -31.51
N ILE A 329 12.22 12.13 -32.04
CA ILE A 329 13.27 11.36 -32.73
C ILE A 329 12.67 10.87 -34.04
N LYS A 330 13.29 11.23 -35.18
CA LYS A 330 12.84 10.85 -36.53
C LYS A 330 11.33 11.08 -36.75
N GLY A 331 10.86 12.28 -36.38
CA GLY A 331 9.46 12.72 -36.54
C GLY A 331 8.44 12.09 -35.57
N LYS A 332 8.88 11.32 -34.56
CA LYS A 332 7.99 10.68 -33.57
C LYS A 332 8.34 11.12 -32.15
N THR A 333 7.34 11.32 -31.31
CA THR A 333 7.51 11.69 -29.90
C THR A 333 7.78 10.46 -29.04
N TYR A 334 8.81 10.56 -28.18
CA TYR A 334 9.17 9.58 -27.18
C TYR A 334 9.22 10.22 -25.79
N TYR A 335 8.87 9.48 -24.74
CA TYR A 335 9.26 9.82 -23.38
C TYR A 335 10.69 9.36 -23.11
N ARG A 336 11.48 10.18 -22.43
CA ARG A 336 12.76 9.73 -21.86
C ARG A 336 12.48 8.98 -20.56
N VAL A 337 13.13 7.83 -20.37
CA VAL A 337 12.93 6.91 -19.23
C VAL A 337 14.24 6.52 -18.52
N GLY A 338 15.38 6.96 -19.04
CA GLY A 338 16.70 6.73 -18.46
C GLY A 338 17.77 7.54 -19.18
N GLU A 339 19.05 7.21 -18.98
CA GLU A 339 20.13 7.81 -19.75
C GLU A 339 20.15 7.24 -21.16
N ASN A 340 20.13 8.11 -22.18
CA ASN A 340 20.01 7.74 -23.60
C ASN A 340 18.79 6.86 -23.94
N GLU A 341 17.80 6.71 -23.05
CA GLU A 341 16.73 5.72 -23.18
C GLU A 341 15.33 6.34 -23.36
N TYR A 342 14.65 5.89 -24.41
CA TYR A 342 13.42 6.49 -24.91
C TYR A 342 12.36 5.42 -25.25
N ILE A 343 11.09 5.69 -24.94
CA ILE A 343 9.95 4.85 -25.35
C ILE A 343 8.91 5.68 -26.09
N ALA A 344 8.32 5.14 -27.16
CA ALA A 344 7.39 5.89 -28.01
C ALA A 344 6.15 6.32 -27.22
N ALA A 345 5.80 7.60 -27.25
CA ALA A 345 4.71 8.19 -26.46
C ALA A 345 3.34 7.56 -26.77
N GLY A 346 3.15 7.05 -27.99
CA GLY A 346 1.96 6.28 -28.37
C GLY A 346 1.74 4.96 -27.61
N ASN A 347 2.69 4.50 -26.79
CA ASN A 347 2.48 3.39 -25.84
C ASN A 347 1.97 3.85 -24.46
N ILE A 348 1.87 5.16 -24.23
CA ILE A 348 1.50 5.79 -22.94
C ILE A 348 0.32 6.75 -23.13
N ASP A 349 0.48 7.84 -23.89
CA ASP A 349 -0.60 8.80 -24.17
C ASP A 349 -1.52 8.29 -25.30
N GLY A 350 -1.00 7.40 -26.14
CA GLY A 350 -1.71 6.81 -27.28
C GLY A 350 -1.61 7.63 -28.55
N THR A 351 -2.43 7.28 -29.53
CA THR A 351 -2.60 8.01 -30.79
C THR A 351 -4.07 8.05 -31.13
N LEU A 352 -4.64 9.24 -31.24
CA LEU A 352 -6.06 9.44 -31.55
C LEU A 352 -6.38 8.87 -32.94
N LYS A 353 -7.48 8.13 -33.02
CA LYS A 353 -8.03 7.60 -34.28
C LYS A 353 -9.54 7.73 -34.30
N PHE A 354 -10.09 8.16 -35.43
CA PHE A 354 -11.52 8.21 -35.66
C PHE A 354 -12.10 6.80 -35.91
N LEU A 355 -13.27 6.53 -35.35
CA LEU A 355 -14.06 5.33 -35.67
C LEU A 355 -14.94 5.55 -36.90
N LYS A 356 -14.77 4.74 -37.96
CA LYS A 356 -15.63 4.81 -39.16
C LYS A 356 -17.01 4.16 -38.97
N ARG A 357 -17.26 3.51 -37.83
CA ARG A 357 -18.55 2.89 -37.46
C ARG A 357 -18.69 2.72 -35.95
N ASN A 358 -19.95 2.65 -35.48
CA ASN A 358 -20.29 2.28 -34.10
C ASN A 358 -19.58 0.97 -33.70
N SER A 359 -18.97 0.95 -32.51
CA SER A 359 -17.99 -0.07 -32.12
C SER A 359 -18.16 -0.52 -30.68
N TYR A 360 -18.32 -1.82 -30.47
CA TYR A 360 -18.25 -2.43 -29.15
C TYR A 360 -16.79 -2.49 -28.65
N VAL A 361 -16.61 -2.39 -27.34
CA VAL A 361 -15.34 -2.69 -26.67
C VAL A 361 -15.26 -4.20 -26.38
N TYR A 362 -14.04 -4.71 -26.33
CA TYR A 362 -13.71 -6.11 -26.04
C TYR A 362 -12.66 -6.17 -24.92
N ASN A 363 -12.67 -7.26 -24.14
CA ASN A 363 -11.62 -7.52 -23.17
C ASN A 363 -10.39 -8.22 -23.79
N GLN A 364 -9.35 -8.47 -23.00
CA GLN A 364 -8.11 -9.11 -23.44
C GLN A 364 -8.29 -10.53 -24.03
N TYR A 365 -9.34 -11.25 -23.64
CA TYR A 365 -9.70 -12.58 -24.16
C TYR A 365 -10.57 -12.52 -25.42
N GLY A 366 -10.91 -11.32 -25.91
CA GLY A 366 -11.74 -11.12 -27.09
C GLY A 366 -13.24 -11.21 -26.83
N ASN A 367 -13.67 -11.27 -25.56
CA ASN A 367 -15.08 -11.24 -25.18
C ASN A 367 -15.62 -9.82 -25.31
N ARG A 368 -16.83 -9.67 -25.86
CA ARG A 368 -17.45 -8.37 -26.13
C ARG A 368 -18.12 -7.83 -24.86
N ASP A 369 -17.82 -6.58 -24.50
CA ASP A 369 -18.63 -5.82 -23.56
C ASP A 369 -19.91 -5.35 -24.27
N ASN A 370 -21.07 -5.78 -23.76
CA ASN A 370 -22.37 -5.40 -24.31
C ASN A 370 -22.83 -4.01 -23.85
N SER A 371 -22.34 -3.53 -22.71
CA SER A 371 -22.66 -2.23 -22.13
C SER A 371 -21.83 -1.10 -22.75
N LEU A 372 -20.55 -1.36 -23.08
CA LEU A 372 -19.60 -0.34 -23.51
C LEU A 372 -19.47 -0.26 -25.03
N LYS A 373 -20.09 0.79 -25.62
CA LYS A 373 -20.17 1.01 -27.07
C LYS A 373 -19.77 2.44 -27.46
N ARG A 374 -18.68 2.56 -28.22
CA ARG A 374 -18.16 3.78 -28.85
C ARG A 374 -18.88 4.08 -30.17
N LYS A 375 -18.97 5.36 -30.55
CA LYS A 375 -19.81 5.85 -31.65
C LYS A 375 -19.02 6.02 -32.97
N LYS A 376 -19.72 6.07 -34.11
CA LYS A 376 -19.15 6.53 -35.39
C LYS A 376 -18.68 7.98 -35.23
N ASN A 377 -17.58 8.33 -35.89
CA ASN A 377 -16.89 9.62 -35.86
C ASN A 377 -16.31 10.03 -34.48
N GLU A 378 -16.39 9.16 -33.46
CA GLU A 378 -15.69 9.38 -32.19
C GLU A 378 -14.17 9.20 -32.38
N GLN A 379 -13.38 10.12 -31.80
CA GLN A 379 -11.94 9.92 -31.63
C GLN A 379 -11.67 9.06 -30.40
N VAL A 380 -10.90 7.98 -30.57
CA VAL A 380 -10.46 7.13 -29.45
C VAL A 380 -8.94 7.03 -29.47
N ALA A 381 -8.31 7.16 -28.30
CA ALA A 381 -6.88 6.92 -28.15
C ALA A 381 -6.57 5.44 -28.38
N THR A 382 -5.64 5.15 -29.30
CA THR A 382 -5.14 3.80 -29.58
C THR A 382 -3.71 3.66 -29.10
N TYR A 383 -3.44 2.64 -28.30
CA TYR A 383 -2.15 2.46 -27.62
C TYR A 383 -1.30 1.41 -28.34
N GLY A 384 -0.12 1.85 -28.81
CA GLY A 384 0.88 1.01 -29.49
C GLY A 384 0.42 0.40 -30.81
N ALA A 385 0.89 -0.82 -31.07
CA ALA A 385 0.53 -1.57 -32.27
C ALA A 385 -0.83 -2.29 -32.09
N ALA A 386 -1.41 -2.75 -33.20
CA ALA A 386 -2.58 -3.61 -33.11
C ALA A 386 -2.17 -5.04 -32.70
N VAL A 387 -2.73 -5.54 -31.61
CA VAL A 387 -2.56 -6.91 -31.12
C VAL A 387 -3.51 -7.88 -31.83
N THR A 388 -3.16 -9.16 -31.88
CA THR A 388 -4.06 -10.22 -32.37
C THR A 388 -4.72 -10.91 -31.18
N ILE A 389 -6.04 -11.00 -31.20
CA ILE A 389 -6.86 -11.72 -30.21
C ILE A 389 -7.83 -12.61 -31.00
N ASN A 390 -7.84 -13.91 -30.75
CA ASN A 390 -8.71 -14.90 -31.42
C ASN A 390 -8.73 -14.71 -32.96
N GLY A 391 -7.54 -14.66 -33.57
CA GLY A 391 -7.31 -14.49 -35.01
C GLY A 391 -7.60 -13.09 -35.58
N LYS A 392 -8.13 -12.14 -34.79
CA LYS A 392 -8.57 -10.81 -35.25
C LYS A 392 -7.70 -9.71 -34.66
N LYS A 393 -7.45 -8.63 -35.41
CA LYS A 393 -6.58 -7.53 -34.97
C LYS A 393 -7.36 -6.43 -34.24
N TYR A 394 -6.86 -5.99 -33.08
CA TYR A 394 -7.47 -4.97 -32.22
C TYR A 394 -6.43 -3.92 -31.82
N TYR A 395 -6.86 -2.67 -31.67
CA TYR A 395 -6.09 -1.68 -30.89
C TYR A 395 -6.52 -1.76 -29.43
N ARG A 396 -5.56 -1.65 -28.50
CA ARG A 396 -5.85 -1.36 -27.09
C ARG A 396 -6.28 0.09 -26.97
N ILE A 397 -7.34 0.34 -26.20
CA ILE A 397 -7.96 1.68 -26.00
C ILE A 397 -8.13 2.04 -24.52
N GLY A 398 -7.67 1.19 -23.61
CA GLY A 398 -7.77 1.36 -22.16
C GLY A 398 -7.09 0.20 -21.43
N ILE A 399 -7.14 0.20 -20.10
CA ILE A 399 -6.71 -0.96 -19.29
C ILE A 399 -7.64 -2.14 -19.59
N ARG A 400 -7.08 -3.25 -20.06
CA ARG A 400 -7.79 -4.47 -20.52
C ARG A 400 -8.90 -4.22 -21.58
N GLN A 401 -8.97 -3.05 -22.21
CA GLN A 401 -10.02 -2.66 -23.17
C GLN A 401 -9.48 -2.52 -24.61
N TYR A 402 -10.22 -3.07 -25.57
CA TYR A 402 -9.79 -3.22 -26.97
C TYR A 402 -10.92 -2.93 -27.98
N ILE A 403 -10.59 -2.39 -29.15
CA ILE A 403 -11.52 -2.25 -30.29
C ILE A 403 -10.88 -2.81 -31.56
N LYS A 404 -11.67 -3.53 -32.38
CA LYS A 404 -11.24 -4.13 -33.65
C LYS A 404 -10.60 -3.08 -34.57
N LYS A 405 -9.37 -3.34 -35.05
CA LYS A 405 -8.63 -2.43 -35.94
C LYS A 405 -9.45 -2.02 -37.16
N ALA A 406 -10.23 -2.95 -37.73
CA ALA A 406 -11.07 -2.72 -38.91
C ALA A 406 -12.18 -1.66 -38.70
N ASN A 407 -12.50 -1.27 -37.47
CA ASN A 407 -13.51 -0.26 -37.16
C ASN A 407 -12.99 1.18 -37.14
N PHE A 408 -11.67 1.37 -37.15
CA PHE A 408 -11.03 2.68 -37.25
C PHE A 408 -10.87 3.09 -38.71
N MET A 409 -10.71 4.40 -38.95
CA MET A 409 -10.19 4.92 -40.21
C MET A 409 -8.76 4.44 -40.43
#